data_AF-A0AAV7WST8-F1
#
_entry.id   AF-A0AAV7WST8-F1
#
_cell.length_a   1.000
_cell.length_b   1.000
_cell.length_c   1.000
_cell.angle_alpha   90.00
_cell.angle_beta   90.00
_cell.angle_gamma   90.00
#
_symmetry.space_group_name_H-M   'P 1'
#
loop_
_entity.id
_entity.type
_entity.pdbx_description
1 polymer ?
#
loop_
_entity_poly.entity_id
_entity_poly.type
_entity_poly.pdbx_seq_one_letter_code
_entity_poly.pdbx_strand_id
1 'polypeptide(L)'
;MDSSSEARRKEKSSKLFFTQNDPGDRQGTYTPGSALKLQLLYDKLEKLMRRELSKWWGIVSLQQYIDAERVPRGLCIYTIPSYEDTDPDLLEEWAENAKVSSLNMMRILIKYASKERVKILEEIEQTTKEILTTVTQAYFDELKANLDKKLIKYKEDITAKKQRTFLRDFKDYQSGRILTFYRKYDYMYSEDYKDPVPEAASGASGANVHESEESDVSDTILDDSTQVHDDPIMNLEVLGIETDATCPSPFKPKSIFLPTIQNDAIDVFERDVISQLKKIRFGPTGSKYDNLSPSQRAALATLAKDRNIVIRESDKGGNVVVLDKNHYLHEGVRHLNVPDCYVKAKQSDWKKSIAKYHDMLTE
;
A
#
# COMPACT_ATOMS: atom_id res chain seq x y z
N MET A 1 13.70 -5.15 24.89
CA MET A 1 13.41 -3.73 24.63
C MET A 1 12.51 -3.71 23.41
N ASP A 2 11.19 -3.61 23.54
CA ASP A 2 10.46 -2.34 23.32
C ASP A 2 8.99 -2.45 23.80
N SER A 3 8.78 -2.90 25.05
CA SER A 3 7.42 -2.98 25.65
C SER A 3 7.02 -1.68 26.39
N SER A 4 7.93 -0.69 26.44
CA SER A 4 7.77 0.55 27.21
C SER A 4 7.12 1.69 26.39
N SER A 5 7.23 1.63 25.07
CA SER A 5 6.72 2.66 24.15
C SER A 5 5.19 2.59 23.97
N GLU A 6 4.61 1.40 23.86
CA GLU A 6 3.15 1.20 23.79
C GLU A 6 2.43 1.51 25.11
N ALA A 7 3.04 1.12 26.24
CA ALA A 7 2.50 1.42 27.57
C ALA A 7 2.41 2.94 27.81
N ARG A 8 3.45 3.69 27.43
CA ARG A 8 3.47 5.16 27.52
C ARG A 8 2.47 5.84 26.59
N ARG A 9 2.15 5.22 25.45
CA ARG A 9 1.16 5.75 24.50
C ARG A 9 -0.27 5.59 25.01
N LYS A 10 -0.59 4.45 25.65
CA LYS A 10 -1.87 4.23 26.35
C LYS A 10 -2.02 5.14 27.57
N GLU A 11 -0.96 5.36 28.34
CA GLU A 11 -0.98 6.23 29.53
C GLU A 11 -1.16 7.72 29.20
N LYS A 12 -0.60 8.20 28.07
CA LYS A 12 -0.85 9.57 27.59
C LYS A 12 -2.29 9.77 27.09
N SER A 13 -2.92 8.73 26.52
CA SER A 13 -4.29 8.81 26.02
C SER A 13 -5.32 8.80 27.17
N SER A 14 -5.04 8.08 28.26
CA SER A 14 -5.88 8.09 29.47
C SER A 14 -5.69 9.36 30.30
N LYS A 15 -4.49 9.97 30.33
CA LYS A 15 -4.25 11.26 30.99
C LYS A 15 -4.98 12.44 30.36
N LEU A 16 -5.28 12.40 29.06
CA LEU A 16 -6.04 13.45 28.37
C LEU A 16 -7.51 13.55 28.81
N PHE A 17 -8.04 12.51 29.46
CA PHE A 17 -9.38 12.49 30.05
C PHE A 17 -9.40 12.71 31.57
N PHE A 18 -8.23 12.72 32.21
CA PHE A 18 -8.10 12.76 33.67
C PHE A 18 -6.95 13.69 34.09
N THR A 19 -7.08 14.99 33.79
CA THR A 19 -6.33 16.02 34.51
C THR A 19 -7.20 17.26 34.77
N GLN A 20 -7.78 17.26 35.99
CA GLN A 20 -7.99 18.39 36.92
C GLN A 20 -8.90 19.58 36.55
N ASN A 21 -10.12 19.61 37.11
CA ASN A 21 -10.48 20.32 38.38
C ASN A 21 -11.95 20.72 38.34
N ASP A 22 -12.82 19.99 39.06
CA ASP A 22 -14.17 20.46 39.38
C ASP A 22 -14.37 20.41 40.91
N PRO A 23 -14.38 21.55 41.60
CA PRO A 23 -14.65 21.63 43.02
C PRO A 23 -16.16 21.80 43.21
N GLY A 24 -16.94 20.73 43.03
CA GLY A 24 -18.39 20.87 43.04
C GLY A 24 -19.19 19.57 43.00
N ASP A 25 -19.29 18.92 44.16
CA ASP A 25 -20.51 18.22 44.61
C ASP A 25 -20.86 16.81 44.05
N ARG A 26 -20.96 15.88 45.02
CA ARG A 26 -21.84 14.69 45.15
C ARG A 26 -21.67 13.45 44.25
N GLN A 27 -21.11 12.42 44.90
CA GLN A 27 -21.63 11.03 44.94
C GLN A 27 -22.30 10.50 43.66
N GLY A 28 -21.50 10.26 42.63
CA GLY A 28 -21.81 9.28 41.60
C GLY A 28 -20.66 8.27 41.56
N THR A 29 -20.93 7.01 41.90
CA THR A 29 -19.95 5.92 41.80
C THR A 29 -19.66 5.63 40.33
N TYR A 30 -18.72 6.39 39.74
CA TYR A 30 -18.21 6.10 38.40
C TYR A 30 -17.45 4.77 38.43
N THR A 31 -18.07 3.73 37.89
CA THR A 31 -17.40 2.44 37.72
C THR A 31 -16.39 2.56 36.56
N PRO A 32 -15.15 2.07 36.71
CA PRO A 32 -14.12 2.16 35.66
C PRO A 32 -14.55 1.64 34.27
N GLY A 33 -15.55 0.75 34.22
CA GLY A 33 -16.13 0.23 32.98
C GLY A 33 -16.95 1.25 32.17
N SER A 34 -17.56 2.26 32.80
CA SER A 34 -18.35 3.28 32.08
C SER A 34 -17.45 4.25 31.30
N ALA A 35 -16.30 4.61 31.86
CA ALA A 35 -15.32 5.48 31.22
C ALA A 35 -14.69 4.83 29.98
N LEU A 36 -14.34 3.54 30.05
CA LEU A 36 -13.83 2.79 28.89
C LEU A 36 -14.89 2.68 27.77
N LYS A 37 -16.16 2.45 28.13
CA LYS A 37 -17.26 2.41 27.17
C LYS A 37 -17.44 3.75 26.47
N LEU A 38 -17.41 4.86 27.22
CA LEU A 38 -17.50 6.20 26.67
C LEU A 38 -16.36 6.50 25.71
N GLN A 39 -15.12 6.13 26.06
CA GLN A 39 -13.96 6.29 25.18
C GLN A 39 -14.14 5.54 23.86
N LEU A 40 -14.58 4.28 23.91
CA LEU A 40 -14.82 3.48 22.71
C LEU A 40 -15.91 4.08 21.81
N LEU A 41 -16.98 4.61 22.40
CA LEU A 41 -18.04 5.30 21.66
C LEU A 41 -17.53 6.60 21.04
N TYR A 42 -16.71 7.37 21.75
CA TYR A 42 -16.09 8.58 21.22
C TYR A 42 -15.13 8.29 20.06
N ASP A 43 -14.27 7.28 20.19
CA ASP A 43 -13.35 6.86 19.12
C ASP A 43 -14.13 6.34 17.89
N LYS A 44 -15.26 5.66 18.12
CA LYS A 44 -16.18 5.23 17.06
C LYS A 44 -16.79 6.44 16.36
N LEU A 45 -17.28 7.44 17.11
CA LEU A 45 -17.83 8.67 16.56
C LEU A 45 -16.79 9.43 15.72
N GLU A 46 -15.57 9.58 16.21
CA GLU A 46 -14.48 10.21 15.47
C GLU A 46 -14.22 9.50 14.13
N LYS A 47 -14.13 8.16 14.13
CA LYS A 47 -13.94 7.37 12.90
C LYS A 47 -15.10 7.54 11.92
N LEU A 48 -16.33 7.55 12.41
CA LEU A 48 -17.52 7.73 11.57
C LEU A 48 -17.55 9.13 10.93
N MET A 49 -17.27 10.19 11.70
CA MET A 49 -17.22 11.55 11.16
C MET A 49 -16.10 11.73 10.13
N ARG A 50 -14.92 11.13 10.33
CA ARG A 50 -13.85 11.11 9.32
C ARG A 50 -14.30 10.39 8.03
N ARG A 51 -14.98 9.25 8.16
CA ARG A 51 -15.54 8.52 7.01
C ARG A 51 -16.59 9.36 6.27
N GLU A 52 -17.47 10.05 6.99
CA GLU A 52 -18.47 10.96 6.43
C GLU A 52 -17.79 12.07 5.61
N LEU A 53 -16.82 12.78 6.19
CA LEU A 53 -16.10 13.86 5.51
C LEU A 53 -15.40 13.37 4.24
N SER A 54 -14.74 12.21 4.31
CA SER A 54 -14.07 11.61 3.16
C SER A 54 -15.05 11.29 2.03
N LYS A 55 -16.22 10.71 2.35
CA LYS A 55 -17.28 10.43 1.38
C LYS A 55 -17.89 11.70 0.80
N TRP A 56 -18.19 12.68 1.64
CA TRP A 56 -18.75 13.96 1.22
C TRP A 56 -17.81 14.69 0.27
N TRP A 57 -16.53 14.83 0.61
CA TRP A 57 -15.54 15.42 -0.29
C TRP A 57 -15.30 14.60 -1.55
N GLY A 58 -15.45 13.28 -1.49
CA GLY A 58 -15.49 12.42 -2.68
C GLY A 58 -16.59 12.86 -3.65
N ILE A 59 -17.83 12.98 -3.15
CA ILE A 59 -19.00 13.43 -3.92
C ILE A 59 -18.79 14.83 -4.47
N VAL A 60 -18.45 15.80 -3.61
CA VAL A 60 -18.25 17.20 -4.01
C VAL A 60 -17.16 17.31 -5.07
N SER A 61 -16.05 16.59 -4.92
CA SER A 61 -14.98 16.62 -5.91
C SER A 61 -15.43 16.09 -7.27
N LEU A 62 -16.19 14.99 -7.32
CA LEU A 62 -16.70 14.44 -8.58
C LEU A 62 -17.75 15.36 -9.20
N GLN A 63 -18.58 16.01 -8.38
CA GLN A 63 -19.55 16.99 -8.87
C GLN A 63 -18.85 18.18 -9.54
N GLN A 64 -17.76 18.69 -8.95
CA GLN A 64 -16.95 19.75 -9.57
C GLN A 64 -16.39 19.35 -10.95
N TYR A 65 -16.02 18.09 -11.14
CA TYR A 65 -15.59 17.59 -12.45
C TYR A 65 -16.75 17.53 -13.45
N ILE A 66 -17.93 17.06 -13.02
CA ILE A 66 -19.13 17.02 -13.86
C ILE A 66 -19.55 18.43 -14.28
N ASP A 67 -19.58 19.38 -13.35
CA ASP A 67 -19.98 20.77 -13.61
C ASP A 67 -19.01 21.47 -14.57
N ALA A 68 -17.73 21.08 -14.55
CA ALA A 68 -16.71 21.56 -15.48
C ALA A 68 -16.65 20.75 -16.80
N GLU A 69 -17.51 19.74 -16.97
CA GLU A 69 -17.49 18.77 -18.08
C GLU A 69 -16.11 18.13 -18.32
N ARG A 70 -15.38 17.90 -17.23
CA ARG A 70 -14.02 17.34 -17.24
C ARG A 70 -14.00 15.96 -16.59
N VAL A 71 -13.10 15.09 -17.06
CA VAL A 71 -12.89 13.76 -16.52
C VAL A 71 -11.52 13.74 -15.80
N PRO A 72 -11.44 13.28 -14.54
CA PRO A 72 -10.16 13.12 -13.86
C PRO A 72 -9.26 12.15 -14.61
N ARG A 73 -7.94 12.38 -14.64
CA ARG A 73 -6.97 11.53 -15.36
C ARG A 73 -7.13 10.02 -15.07
N GLY A 74 -7.38 9.67 -13.81
CA GLY A 74 -7.50 8.28 -13.38
C GLY A 74 -8.79 7.58 -13.79
N LEU A 75 -9.75 8.33 -14.35
CA LEU A 75 -11.05 7.82 -14.80
C LEU A 75 -11.27 8.02 -16.31
N CYS A 76 -10.30 8.59 -17.02
CA CYS A 76 -10.37 8.65 -18.48
C CYS A 76 -10.30 7.23 -19.06
N ILE A 77 -11.18 6.96 -20.02
CA ILE A 77 -11.15 5.74 -20.82
C ILE A 77 -10.19 5.96 -21.99
N TYR A 78 -9.14 5.15 -22.11
CA TYR A 78 -8.03 5.31 -23.06
C TYR A 78 -8.12 4.39 -24.29
N THR A 79 -9.29 3.84 -24.59
CA THR A 79 -9.45 2.94 -25.74
C THR A 79 -9.38 3.72 -27.05
N ILE A 80 -8.80 3.13 -28.10
CA ILE A 80 -8.72 3.67 -29.46
C ILE A 80 -9.50 2.72 -30.38
N PRO A 81 -10.19 3.21 -31.43
CA PRO A 81 -10.79 2.34 -32.44
C PRO A 81 -9.73 1.45 -33.10
N SER A 82 -10.05 0.20 -33.41
CA SER A 82 -9.13 -0.78 -34.01
C SER A 82 -8.89 -0.59 -35.53
N TYR A 83 -9.20 0.57 -36.08
CA TYR A 83 -9.15 0.81 -37.53
C TYR A 83 -7.76 1.30 -37.97
N GLU A 84 -7.26 0.74 -39.08
CA GLU A 84 -5.89 0.93 -39.60
C GLU A 84 -5.59 2.37 -40.03
N ASP A 85 -6.61 3.11 -40.47
CA ASP A 85 -6.53 4.54 -40.80
C ASP A 85 -7.42 5.33 -39.84
N THR A 86 -6.87 5.84 -38.74
CA THR A 86 -7.67 6.62 -37.79
C THR A 86 -7.81 8.06 -38.27
N ASP A 87 -8.86 8.29 -39.06
CA ASP A 87 -9.36 9.61 -39.42
C ASP A 87 -9.44 10.52 -38.17
N PRO A 88 -8.84 11.73 -38.18
CA PRO A 88 -8.95 12.69 -37.09
C PRO A 88 -10.38 12.93 -36.61
N ASP A 89 -11.36 12.92 -37.52
CA ASP A 89 -12.76 13.17 -37.20
C ASP A 89 -13.35 12.00 -36.38
N LEU A 90 -13.01 10.76 -36.75
CA LEU A 90 -13.39 9.56 -35.98
C LEU A 90 -12.78 9.55 -34.58
N LEU A 91 -11.50 9.97 -34.45
CA LEU A 91 -10.83 10.05 -33.16
C LEU A 91 -11.48 11.09 -32.23
N GLU A 92 -11.92 12.21 -32.78
CA GLU A 92 -12.63 13.24 -32.02
C GLU A 92 -13.99 12.74 -31.53
N GLU A 93 -14.79 12.13 -32.41
CA GLU A 93 -16.09 11.54 -32.05
C GLU A 93 -15.94 10.44 -30.98
N TRP A 94 -14.94 9.58 -31.15
CA TRP A 94 -14.62 8.52 -30.20
C TRP A 94 -14.22 9.07 -28.83
N ALA A 95 -13.37 10.10 -28.81
CA ALA A 95 -12.93 10.75 -27.57
C ALA A 95 -14.10 11.42 -26.84
N GLU A 96 -15.01 12.08 -27.57
CA GLU A 96 -16.21 12.68 -26.97
C GLU A 96 -17.14 11.61 -26.39
N ASN A 97 -17.36 10.49 -27.08
CA ASN A 97 -18.17 9.39 -26.55
C ASN A 97 -17.54 8.76 -25.27
N ALA A 98 -16.21 8.58 -25.27
CA ALA A 98 -15.48 8.10 -24.09
C ALA A 98 -15.61 9.08 -22.89
N LYS A 99 -15.57 10.39 -23.16
CA LYS A 99 -15.82 11.43 -22.16
C LYS A 99 -17.24 11.37 -21.61
N VAL A 100 -18.27 11.25 -22.47
CA VAL A 100 -19.67 11.14 -22.06
C VAL A 100 -19.90 9.91 -21.18
N SER A 101 -19.31 8.77 -21.55
CA SER A 101 -19.36 7.54 -20.76
C SER A 101 -18.70 7.71 -19.40
N SER A 102 -17.53 8.34 -19.35
CA SER A 102 -16.81 8.63 -18.10
C SER A 102 -17.60 9.56 -17.17
N LEU A 103 -18.25 10.60 -17.72
CA LEU A 103 -19.15 11.49 -16.97
C LEU A 103 -20.34 10.72 -16.38
N ASN A 104 -20.92 9.80 -17.14
CA ASN A 104 -22.01 8.93 -16.66
C ASN A 104 -21.54 7.99 -15.54
N MET A 105 -20.35 7.41 -15.65
CA MET A 105 -19.75 6.61 -14.58
C MET A 105 -19.57 7.44 -13.30
N MET A 106 -19.12 8.70 -13.41
CA MET A 106 -19.03 9.58 -12.24
C MET A 106 -20.38 9.85 -11.58
N ARG A 107 -21.45 10.06 -12.37
CA ARG A 107 -22.81 10.22 -11.83
C ARG A 107 -23.26 8.99 -11.06
N ILE A 108 -22.96 7.79 -11.57
CA ILE A 108 -23.25 6.53 -10.87
C ILE A 108 -22.47 6.44 -9.55
N LEU A 109 -21.18 6.79 -9.57
CA LEU A 109 -20.34 6.81 -8.36
C LEU A 109 -20.86 7.79 -7.31
N ILE A 110 -21.29 8.99 -7.72
CA ILE A 110 -21.93 9.97 -6.83
C ILE A 110 -23.19 9.38 -6.21
N LYS A 111 -24.08 8.79 -7.02
CA LYS A 111 -25.33 8.17 -6.53
C LYS A 111 -25.04 7.09 -5.49
N TYR A 112 -24.09 6.21 -5.77
CA TYR A 112 -23.68 5.16 -4.84
C TYR A 112 -23.07 5.73 -3.55
N ALA A 113 -22.13 6.67 -3.67
CA ALA A 113 -21.48 7.29 -2.51
C ALA A 113 -22.47 8.06 -1.64
N SER A 114 -23.47 8.74 -2.24
CA SER A 114 -24.53 9.43 -1.51
C SER A 114 -25.40 8.45 -0.71
N LYS A 115 -25.75 7.30 -1.28
CA LYS A 115 -26.49 6.25 -0.57
C LYS A 115 -25.71 5.73 0.65
N GLU A 116 -24.42 5.47 0.48
CA GLU A 116 -23.56 5.02 1.59
C GLU A 116 -23.36 6.11 2.66
N ARG A 117 -23.30 7.38 2.26
CA ARG A 117 -23.20 8.50 3.19
C ARG A 117 -24.41 8.59 4.12
N VAL A 118 -25.62 8.34 3.62
CA VAL A 118 -26.84 8.34 4.45
C VAL A 118 -26.72 7.30 5.58
N LYS A 119 -26.27 6.08 5.28
CA LYS A 119 -26.04 5.04 6.31
C LYS A 119 -25.02 5.48 7.37
N ILE A 120 -23.94 6.13 6.95
CA ILE A 120 -22.92 6.66 7.89
C ILE A 120 -23.52 7.74 8.78
N LEU A 121 -24.38 8.62 8.24
CA LEU A 121 -25.07 9.64 9.04
C LEU A 121 -26.01 9.02 10.08
N GLU A 122 -26.74 7.96 9.71
CA GLU A 122 -27.58 7.19 10.65
C GLU A 122 -26.73 6.55 11.76
N GLU A 123 -25.58 5.96 11.43
CA GLU A 123 -24.63 5.41 12.42
C GLU A 123 -24.06 6.48 13.37
N ILE A 124 -23.79 7.69 12.85
CA ILE A 124 -23.34 8.84 13.65
C ILE A 124 -24.44 9.26 14.63
N GLU A 125 -25.68 9.38 14.15
CA GLU A 125 -26.82 9.77 14.97
C GLU A 125 -27.05 8.75 16.09
N GLN A 126 -27.02 7.46 15.77
CA GLN A 126 -27.17 6.38 16.74
C GLN A 126 -26.05 6.39 17.79
N THR A 127 -24.79 6.54 17.36
CA THR A 127 -23.64 6.62 18.28
C THR A 127 -23.72 7.87 19.17
N THR A 128 -24.22 8.99 18.63
CA THR A 128 -24.44 10.23 19.39
C THR A 128 -25.51 10.05 20.47
N LYS A 129 -26.63 9.42 20.12
CA LYS A 129 -27.69 9.06 21.09
C LYS A 129 -27.14 8.17 22.20
N GLU A 130 -26.36 7.14 21.84
CA GLU A 130 -25.72 6.25 22.81
C GLU A 130 -24.80 7.01 23.78
N ILE A 131 -24.01 7.96 23.31
CA ILE A 131 -23.16 8.79 24.17
C ILE A 131 -24.03 9.65 25.10
N LEU A 132 -25.08 10.30 24.60
CA LEU A 132 -25.99 11.12 25.41
C LEU A 132 -26.77 10.34 26.47
N THR A 133 -26.91 9.01 26.35
CA THR A 133 -27.43 8.18 27.46
C THR A 133 -26.44 8.04 28.62
N THR A 134 -25.15 8.27 28.38
CA THR A 134 -24.08 8.06 29.36
C THR A 134 -23.53 9.35 29.94
N VAL A 135 -23.67 10.47 29.23
CA VAL A 135 -23.14 11.78 29.64
C VAL A 135 -24.18 12.88 29.51
N THR A 136 -24.00 13.96 30.24
CA THR A 136 -24.83 15.16 30.11
C THR A 136 -24.59 15.84 28.76
N GLN A 137 -25.61 16.54 28.26
CA GLN A 137 -25.53 17.27 26.99
C GLN A 137 -24.36 18.28 26.97
N ALA A 138 -24.17 19.03 28.06
CA ALA A 138 -23.09 20.02 28.15
C ALA A 138 -21.70 19.42 28.00
N TYR A 139 -21.45 18.25 28.61
CA TYR A 139 -20.18 17.55 28.49
C TYR A 139 -20.00 16.96 27.08
N PHE A 140 -21.07 16.45 26.47
CA PHE A 140 -21.04 16.01 25.08
C PHE A 140 -20.72 17.15 24.12
N ASP A 141 -21.28 18.34 24.33
CA ASP A 141 -21.02 19.50 23.49
C ASP A 141 -19.53 19.93 23.56
N GLU A 142 -18.91 19.84 24.73
CA GLU A 142 -17.46 20.06 24.87
C GLU A 142 -16.63 19.01 24.13
N LEU A 143 -16.97 17.72 24.29
CA LEU A 143 -16.33 16.62 23.57
C LEU A 143 -16.46 16.78 22.05
N LYS A 144 -17.64 17.20 21.59
CA LYS A 144 -17.93 17.46 20.18
C LYS A 144 -17.15 18.66 19.66
N ALA A 145 -17.04 19.75 20.42
CA ALA A 145 -16.21 20.89 20.05
C ALA A 145 -14.72 20.51 19.90
N ASN A 146 -14.21 19.65 20.79
CA ASN A 146 -12.85 19.12 20.69
C ASN A 146 -12.67 18.18 19.49
N LEU A 147 -13.69 17.38 19.16
CA LEU A 147 -13.70 16.55 17.96
C LEU A 147 -13.71 17.40 16.69
N ASP A 148 -14.56 18.42 16.63
CA ASP A 148 -14.68 19.34 15.50
C ASP A 148 -13.33 20.03 15.22
N LYS A 149 -12.59 20.44 16.27
CA LYS A 149 -11.21 20.95 16.12
C LYS A 149 -10.26 19.95 15.45
N LYS A 150 -10.31 18.66 15.82
CA LYS A 150 -9.49 17.61 15.18
C LYS A 150 -9.91 17.37 13.72
N LEU A 151 -11.20 17.48 13.43
CA LEU A 151 -11.74 17.26 12.09
C LEU A 151 -11.42 18.42 11.14
N ILE A 152 -11.23 19.65 11.62
CA ILE A 152 -10.83 20.80 10.80
C ILE A 152 -9.53 20.49 10.05
N LYS A 153 -8.47 20.05 10.75
CA LYS A 153 -7.20 19.70 10.10
C LYS A 153 -7.37 18.63 9.03
N TYR A 154 -8.14 17.58 9.33
CA TYR A 154 -8.42 16.51 8.39
C TYR A 154 -9.20 16.98 7.15
N LYS A 155 -10.16 17.90 7.37
CA LYS A 155 -10.92 18.54 6.29
C LYS A 155 -9.99 19.33 5.39
N GLU A 156 -9.12 20.18 5.95
CA GLU A 156 -8.15 20.98 5.20
C GLU A 156 -7.23 20.11 4.35
N ASP A 157 -6.70 19.02 4.91
CA ASP A 157 -5.83 18.07 4.20
C ASP A 157 -6.53 17.44 2.99
N ILE A 158 -7.78 16.98 3.17
CA ILE A 158 -8.58 16.40 2.08
C ILE A 158 -8.85 17.46 1.01
N THR A 159 -9.32 18.65 1.41
CA THR A 159 -9.64 19.73 0.48
C THR A 159 -8.42 20.13 -0.34
N ALA A 160 -7.27 20.33 0.30
CA ALA A 160 -6.03 20.68 -0.37
C ALA A 160 -5.60 19.61 -1.38
N LYS A 161 -5.69 18.32 -1.01
CA LYS A 161 -5.38 17.20 -1.92
C LYS A 161 -6.32 17.17 -3.13
N LYS A 162 -7.62 17.35 -2.91
CA LYS A 162 -8.64 17.35 -3.97
C LYS A 162 -8.47 18.55 -4.90
N GLN A 163 -8.28 19.74 -4.36
CA GLN A 163 -8.02 20.96 -5.13
C GLN A 163 -6.75 20.86 -5.96
N ARG A 164 -5.65 20.36 -5.39
CA ARG A 164 -4.39 20.16 -6.14
C ARG A 164 -4.57 19.23 -7.33
N THR A 165 -5.32 18.14 -7.13
CA THR A 165 -5.61 17.17 -8.19
C THR A 165 -6.49 17.79 -9.28
N PHE A 166 -7.53 18.51 -8.89
CA PHE A 166 -8.42 19.23 -9.81
C PHE A 166 -7.68 20.28 -10.63
N LEU A 167 -6.87 21.13 -9.99
CA LEU A 167 -6.09 22.15 -10.67
C LEU A 167 -5.06 21.57 -11.64
N ARG A 168 -4.44 20.43 -11.28
CA ARG A 168 -3.54 19.70 -12.18
C ARG A 168 -4.30 19.27 -13.43
N ASP A 169 -5.42 18.57 -13.25
CA ASP A 169 -6.21 18.01 -14.36
C ASP A 169 -6.77 19.15 -15.23
N PHE A 170 -7.19 20.26 -14.62
CA PHE A 170 -7.63 21.46 -15.32
C PHE A 170 -6.54 22.06 -16.23
N LYS A 171 -5.29 22.15 -15.75
CA LYS A 171 -4.16 22.61 -16.56
C LYS A 171 -3.87 21.68 -17.74
N ASP A 172 -4.11 20.38 -17.60
CA ASP A 172 -3.92 19.45 -18.72
C ASP A 172 -4.97 19.64 -19.80
N TYR A 173 -6.23 19.87 -19.41
CA TYR A 173 -7.29 20.26 -20.34
C TYR A 173 -6.93 21.55 -21.08
N GLN A 174 -6.44 22.58 -20.37
CA GLN A 174 -6.03 23.84 -20.99
C GLN A 174 -4.86 23.69 -21.96
N SER A 175 -3.93 22.76 -21.67
CA SER A 175 -2.75 22.53 -22.50
C SER A 175 -2.96 21.45 -23.57
N GLY A 176 -4.18 20.94 -23.76
CA GLY A 176 -4.47 19.86 -24.72
C GLY A 176 -3.77 18.54 -24.39
N ARG A 177 -3.19 18.40 -23.19
CA ARG A 177 -2.38 17.25 -22.79
C ARG A 177 -3.19 15.96 -22.67
N ILE A 178 -4.51 16.07 -22.54
CA ILE A 178 -5.39 14.91 -22.41
C ILE A 178 -5.51 14.14 -23.72
N LEU A 179 -5.58 14.85 -24.86
CA LEU A 179 -5.57 14.25 -26.20
C LEU A 179 -4.22 13.59 -26.53
N THR A 180 -3.11 14.12 -26.04
CA THR A 180 -1.79 13.49 -26.23
C THR A 180 -1.63 12.17 -25.48
N PHE A 181 -2.38 11.94 -24.40
CA PHE A 181 -2.44 10.61 -23.77
C PHE A 181 -3.12 9.58 -24.65
N TYR A 182 -4.10 9.97 -25.49
CA TYR A 182 -4.69 9.09 -26.49
C TYR A 182 -3.70 8.78 -27.63
N ARG A 183 -2.86 9.73 -28.04
CA ARG A 183 -1.83 9.52 -29.09
C ARG A 183 -0.58 8.74 -28.66
N LYS A 184 -0.33 8.57 -27.36
CA LYS A 184 0.92 7.93 -26.90
C LYS A 184 0.96 6.42 -27.20
N TYR A 185 -0.18 5.79 -27.48
CA TYR A 185 -0.27 4.38 -27.84
C TYR A 185 0.01 4.09 -29.32
N ASP A 186 -0.09 5.08 -30.22
CA ASP A 186 0.26 4.93 -31.65
C ASP A 186 1.76 4.66 -31.84
N TYR A 187 2.61 5.36 -31.08
CA TYR A 187 4.07 5.23 -31.17
C TYR A 187 4.62 3.87 -30.69
N MET A 188 3.80 3.04 -30.02
CA MET A 188 4.23 1.71 -29.60
C MET A 188 3.90 0.60 -30.61
N TYR A 189 3.08 0.86 -31.62
CA TYR A 189 2.60 -0.16 -32.57
C TYR A 189 2.77 0.20 -34.06
N SER A 190 3.36 1.35 -34.41
CA SER A 190 3.66 1.67 -35.82
C SER A 190 4.73 0.73 -36.40
N GLU A 191 4.43 0.03 -37.50
CA GLU A 191 5.31 -0.92 -38.19
C GLU A 191 6.57 -0.31 -38.82
N ASP A 192 6.73 1.01 -38.77
CA ASP A 192 7.86 1.76 -39.35
C ASP A 192 9.20 1.58 -38.60
N TYR A 193 9.24 0.77 -37.53
CA TYR A 193 10.45 0.42 -36.78
C TYR A 193 11.08 -0.91 -37.25
N LYS A 194 11.18 -1.12 -38.55
CA LYS A 194 12.10 -2.11 -39.14
C LYS A 194 13.27 -1.39 -39.76
N ASP A 195 14.32 -1.17 -38.96
CA ASP A 195 15.59 -0.62 -39.46
C ASP A 195 16.22 -1.53 -40.53
N PRO A 196 16.83 -0.95 -41.58
CA PRO A 196 17.51 -1.71 -42.63
C PRO A 196 18.82 -2.31 -42.11
N VAL A 197 19.03 -3.60 -42.40
CA VAL A 197 20.25 -4.35 -42.09
C VAL A 197 21.45 -3.76 -42.86
N PRO A 198 22.56 -3.36 -42.20
CA PRO A 198 23.77 -2.98 -42.91
C PRO A 198 24.53 -4.21 -43.41
N GLU A 199 24.79 -4.21 -44.70
CA GLU A 199 25.58 -5.16 -45.46
C GLU A 199 27.03 -5.23 -44.97
N ALA A 200 27.58 -6.44 -44.90
CA ALA A 200 28.88 -6.73 -44.34
C ALA A 200 30.03 -6.07 -45.13
N ALA A 201 30.91 -5.37 -44.41
CA ALA A 201 32.24 -4.99 -44.89
C ALA A 201 33.31 -5.50 -43.92
N SER A 202 33.87 -6.64 -44.30
CA SER A 202 35.28 -7.02 -44.26
C SER A 202 36.25 -6.23 -43.36
N GLY A 203 37.02 -7.01 -42.59
CA GLY A 203 38.47 -6.79 -42.50
C GLY A 203 39.08 -6.91 -41.12
N ALA A 204 39.73 -8.07 -40.90
CA ALA A 204 41.03 -8.24 -40.22
C ALA A 204 41.19 -7.75 -38.77
N SER A 205 41.93 -8.36 -37.85
CA SER A 205 42.76 -9.57 -37.77
C SER A 205 43.30 -9.57 -36.32
N GLY A 206 43.67 -10.74 -35.79
CA GLY A 206 44.42 -10.89 -34.54
C GLY A 206 43.58 -11.54 -33.43
N ALA A 207 43.50 -12.87 -33.30
CA ALA A 207 44.54 -13.79 -32.81
C ALA A 207 45.06 -13.43 -31.42
N ASN A 208 45.26 -14.32 -30.44
CA ASN A 208 44.92 -15.71 -30.16
C ASN A 208 45.53 -15.98 -28.75
N VAL A 209 45.14 -17.07 -28.08
CA VAL A 209 45.88 -17.81 -27.03
C VAL A 209 45.98 -17.11 -25.64
N HIS A 210 45.24 -17.56 -24.61
CA HIS A 210 45.43 -18.76 -23.77
C HIS A 210 46.60 -18.60 -22.80
N GLU A 211 46.32 -18.51 -21.49
CA GLU A 211 47.03 -19.34 -20.51
C GLU A 211 46.28 -19.38 -19.17
N SER A 212 46.26 -20.60 -18.64
CA SER A 212 45.94 -21.12 -17.32
C SER A 212 46.71 -20.35 -16.22
N GLU A 213 46.50 -20.47 -14.90
CA GLU A 213 46.30 -21.66 -14.06
C GLU A 213 46.17 -21.16 -12.61
N GLU A 214 45.65 -22.03 -11.73
CA GLU A 214 46.01 -22.14 -10.29
C GLU A 214 45.64 -20.99 -9.32
N SER A 215 45.31 -21.20 -8.05
CA SER A 215 45.35 -22.35 -7.14
C SER A 215 44.50 -22.02 -5.89
N ASP A 216 44.06 -23.08 -5.21
CA ASP A 216 43.89 -23.29 -3.75
C ASP A 216 43.90 -22.09 -2.78
N VAL A 217 43.02 -22.14 -1.76
CA VAL A 217 43.42 -22.50 -0.38
C VAL A 217 42.17 -22.78 0.47
N SER A 218 42.26 -23.90 1.17
CA SER A 218 41.47 -24.44 2.28
C SER A 218 41.12 -23.45 3.40
N ASP A 219 40.01 -23.67 4.12
CA ASP A 219 40.18 -23.98 5.55
C ASP A 219 38.98 -24.60 6.25
N THR A 220 39.35 -25.38 7.25
CA THR A 220 38.64 -26.42 8.00
C THR A 220 37.89 -25.88 9.22
N ILE A 221 36.72 -26.48 9.48
CA ILE A 221 36.12 -26.91 10.76
C ILE A 221 36.31 -26.01 12.01
N LEU A 222 35.21 -25.61 12.64
CA LEU A 222 35.05 -25.74 14.10
C LEU A 222 33.58 -25.96 14.48
N ASP A 223 33.36 -27.14 15.05
CA ASP A 223 32.18 -27.64 15.76
C ASP A 223 32.13 -27.00 17.15
N ASP A 224 30.98 -26.45 17.55
CA ASP A 224 30.73 -26.06 18.95
C ASP A 224 29.41 -26.69 19.40
N SER A 225 29.58 -27.70 20.23
CA SER A 225 28.55 -28.45 20.92
C SER A 225 28.21 -27.76 22.23
N THR A 226 26.99 -27.27 22.38
CA THR A 226 26.39 -27.07 23.71
C THR A 226 25.04 -27.75 23.81
N GLN A 227 25.00 -28.75 24.70
CA GLN A 227 23.85 -29.49 25.15
C GLN A 227 22.85 -28.57 25.85
N VAL A 228 21.56 -28.75 25.59
CA VAL A 228 20.47 -28.21 26.41
C VAL A 228 19.52 -29.35 26.78
N HIS A 229 19.28 -29.42 28.08
CA HIS A 229 18.51 -30.39 28.84
C HIS A 229 17.13 -30.75 28.25
N ASP A 230 16.86 -32.04 28.23
CA ASP A 230 15.52 -32.61 28.21
C ASP A 230 14.83 -32.39 29.57
N ASP A 231 13.62 -31.82 29.56
CA ASP A 231 12.61 -32.08 30.60
C ASP A 231 11.20 -32.11 29.97
N PRO A 232 10.32 -33.03 30.42
CA PRO A 232 9.13 -33.46 29.70
C PRO A 232 7.91 -32.56 29.91
N ILE A 233 7.09 -32.47 28.85
CA ILE A 233 5.77 -31.86 28.82
C ILE A 233 4.84 -32.59 29.80
N MET A 234 4.47 -31.93 30.89
CA MET A 234 3.43 -32.40 31.82
C MET A 234 2.04 -32.15 31.23
N ASN A 235 1.33 -33.25 30.98
CA ASN A 235 -0.08 -33.30 30.64
C ASN A 235 -0.93 -32.57 31.69
N LEU A 236 -1.70 -31.59 31.24
CA LEU A 236 -2.67 -30.86 32.07
C LEU A 236 -3.98 -31.65 32.17
N GLU A 237 -3.91 -32.82 32.78
CA GLU A 237 -5.06 -33.71 33.00
C GLU A 237 -5.03 -34.33 34.41
N VAL A 238 -4.63 -33.54 35.42
CA VAL A 238 -4.77 -33.92 36.85
C VAL A 238 -5.00 -32.68 37.70
N LEU A 239 -6.24 -32.19 37.80
CA LEU A 239 -6.76 -31.52 38.98
C LEU A 239 -8.26 -31.82 39.08
N GLY A 240 -8.58 -32.92 39.78
CA GLY A 240 -9.94 -33.31 40.13
C GLY A 240 -10.56 -32.29 41.09
N ILE A 241 -11.24 -31.30 40.53
CA ILE A 241 -12.14 -30.43 41.29
C ILE A 241 -13.53 -31.05 41.21
N GLU A 242 -13.91 -31.72 42.28
CA GLU A 242 -15.28 -32.12 42.60
C GLU A 242 -16.16 -30.87 42.63
N THR A 243 -17.18 -30.80 41.77
CA THR A 243 -18.18 -29.73 41.81
C THR A 243 -19.40 -30.20 42.58
N ASP A 244 -19.39 -30.01 43.90
CA ASP A 244 -20.58 -30.17 44.72
C ASP A 244 -21.36 -28.85 44.90
N ALA A 245 -22.66 -28.95 44.62
CA ALA A 245 -23.79 -28.21 45.16
C ALA A 245 -23.94 -26.68 44.92
N THR A 246 -24.85 -26.37 43.98
CA THR A 246 -26.03 -25.49 44.11
C THR A 246 -25.88 -24.05 44.65
N CYS A 247 -25.92 -23.08 43.73
CA CYS A 247 -26.65 -21.83 43.92
C CYS A 247 -27.61 -21.65 42.73
N PRO A 248 -28.93 -21.58 42.93
CA PRO A 248 -29.88 -21.43 41.82
C PRO A 248 -29.76 -20.02 41.25
N SER A 249 -28.97 -19.88 40.18
CA SER A 249 -28.98 -18.69 39.34
C SER A 249 -30.39 -18.53 38.72
N PRO A 250 -31.01 -17.34 38.75
CA PRO A 250 -32.27 -17.07 38.05
C PRO A 250 -32.12 -17.10 36.52
N PHE A 251 -30.89 -17.22 36.03
CA PHE A 251 -30.57 -17.31 34.61
C PHE A 251 -30.45 -18.77 34.18
N LYS A 252 -30.97 -19.06 32.98
CA LYS A 252 -30.76 -20.34 32.30
C LYS A 252 -29.26 -20.65 32.22
N PRO A 253 -28.86 -21.92 32.37
CA PRO A 253 -27.46 -22.31 32.20
C PRO A 253 -26.96 -21.84 30.83
N LYS A 254 -25.71 -21.36 30.80
CA LYS A 254 -25.09 -20.89 29.56
C LYS A 254 -25.17 -22.00 28.51
N SER A 255 -25.60 -21.64 27.31
CA SER A 255 -25.64 -22.56 26.19
C SER A 255 -24.22 -23.05 25.91
N ILE A 256 -24.02 -24.36 25.98
CA ILE A 256 -22.81 -25.07 25.52
C ILE A 256 -22.86 -25.36 24.01
N PHE A 257 -23.84 -24.79 23.30
CA PHE A 257 -24.02 -25.00 21.88
C PHE A 257 -22.88 -24.35 21.10
N LEU A 258 -21.93 -25.18 20.68
CA LEU A 258 -20.98 -24.90 19.62
C LEU A 258 -21.63 -25.40 18.33
N PRO A 259 -22.12 -24.52 17.44
CA PRO A 259 -22.62 -24.97 16.15
C PRO A 259 -21.47 -25.68 15.43
N THR A 260 -21.75 -26.86 14.88
CA THR A 260 -20.83 -27.58 14.00
C THR A 260 -20.76 -26.81 12.68
N ILE A 261 -20.01 -25.71 12.66
CA ILE A 261 -19.74 -24.94 11.45
C ILE A 261 -18.73 -25.75 10.64
N GLN A 262 -19.22 -26.63 9.78
CA GLN A 262 -18.42 -27.17 8.68
C GLN A 262 -18.26 -26.05 7.66
N ASN A 263 -17.10 -25.41 7.68
CA ASN A 263 -16.74 -24.43 6.68
C ASN A 263 -15.47 -24.93 6.00
N ASP A 264 -15.64 -25.46 4.80
CA ASP A 264 -14.54 -26.00 4.00
C ASP A 264 -13.40 -24.99 3.83
N ALA A 265 -13.69 -23.69 3.80
CA ALA A 265 -12.67 -22.65 3.70
C ALA A 265 -11.83 -22.52 4.99
N ILE A 266 -12.44 -22.71 6.16
CA ILE A 266 -11.73 -22.71 7.45
C ILE A 266 -10.87 -23.99 7.55
N ASP A 267 -11.41 -25.14 7.15
CA ASP A 267 -10.68 -26.41 7.20
C ASP A 267 -9.50 -26.44 6.21
N VAL A 268 -9.66 -25.82 5.03
CA VAL A 268 -8.58 -25.64 4.05
C VAL A 268 -7.53 -24.69 4.59
N PHE A 269 -7.94 -23.56 5.18
CA PHE A 269 -7.02 -22.59 5.76
C PHE A 269 -6.23 -23.19 6.92
N GLU A 270 -6.88 -23.92 7.83
CA GLU A 270 -6.23 -24.61 8.94
C GLU A 270 -5.19 -25.62 8.43
N ARG A 271 -5.56 -26.45 7.44
CA ARG A 271 -4.62 -27.40 6.80
C ARG A 271 -3.42 -26.69 6.19
N ASP A 272 -3.62 -25.57 5.50
CA ASP A 272 -2.54 -24.81 4.88
C ASP A 272 -1.59 -24.19 5.91
N VAL A 273 -2.13 -23.59 6.97
CA VAL A 273 -1.33 -23.03 8.06
C VAL A 273 -0.52 -24.11 8.77
N ILE A 274 -1.14 -25.26 9.08
CA ILE A 274 -0.45 -26.39 9.70
C ILE A 274 0.66 -26.93 8.79
N SER A 275 0.40 -27.04 7.47
CA SER A 275 1.40 -27.47 6.48
C SER A 275 2.59 -26.52 6.41
N GLN A 276 2.34 -25.21 6.42
CA GLN A 276 3.40 -24.20 6.42
C GLN A 276 4.20 -24.21 7.72
N LEU A 277 3.56 -24.32 8.88
CA LEU A 277 4.24 -24.44 10.18
C LEU A 277 5.12 -25.70 10.25
N LYS A 278 4.65 -26.82 9.69
CA LYS A 278 5.45 -28.04 9.58
C LYS A 278 6.67 -27.85 8.67
N LYS A 279 6.52 -27.14 7.54
CA LYS A 279 7.66 -26.79 6.66
C LYS A 279 8.68 -25.88 7.35
N ILE A 280 8.23 -24.97 8.20
CA ILE A 280 9.12 -24.05 8.95
C ILE A 280 9.87 -24.78 10.07
N ARG A 281 9.21 -25.68 10.80
CA ARG A 281 9.81 -26.37 11.96
C ARG A 281 10.56 -27.66 11.63
N PHE A 282 10.11 -28.40 10.63
CA PHE A 282 10.60 -29.75 10.31
C PHE A 282 10.90 -29.95 8.83
N GLY A 283 10.72 -28.93 8.00
CA GLY A 283 11.08 -28.99 6.59
C GLY A 283 12.61 -29.07 6.44
N PRO A 284 13.12 -29.77 5.41
CA PRO A 284 14.54 -29.74 5.10
C PRO A 284 14.99 -28.27 4.92
N THR A 285 15.98 -27.86 5.69
CA THR A 285 16.65 -26.56 5.55
C THR A 285 17.42 -26.55 4.24
N GLY A 286 16.73 -26.14 3.17
CA GLY A 286 17.25 -26.16 1.81
C GLY A 286 16.50 -27.18 0.95
N SER A 287 15.79 -26.67 -0.05
CA SER A 287 15.35 -27.52 -1.16
C SER A 287 16.58 -28.15 -1.79
N LYS A 288 16.66 -29.49 -1.81
CA LYS A 288 17.70 -30.24 -2.52
C LYS A 288 17.61 -30.05 -4.05
N TYR A 289 16.52 -29.44 -4.52
CA TYR A 289 16.28 -29.12 -5.91
C TYR A 289 16.41 -27.62 -6.10
N ASP A 290 17.41 -27.23 -6.89
CA ASP A 290 17.49 -25.87 -7.40
C ASP A 290 16.25 -25.59 -8.24
N ASN A 291 15.63 -24.42 -8.05
CA ASN A 291 14.45 -24.00 -8.82
C ASN A 291 14.77 -23.74 -10.32
N LEU A 292 16.03 -23.92 -10.71
CA LEU A 292 16.54 -23.68 -12.05
C LEU A 292 17.29 -24.92 -12.54
N SER A 293 17.01 -25.31 -13.79
CA SER A 293 17.75 -26.38 -14.45
C SER A 293 19.23 -26.00 -14.59
N PRO A 294 20.13 -26.99 -14.77
CA PRO A 294 21.54 -26.73 -15.05
C PRO A 294 21.75 -25.83 -16.27
N SER A 295 20.94 -26.01 -17.32
CA SER A 295 20.98 -25.18 -18.54
C SER A 295 20.58 -23.73 -18.28
N GLN A 296 19.56 -23.49 -17.45
CA GLN A 296 19.14 -22.14 -17.07
C GLN A 296 20.22 -21.43 -16.24
N ARG A 297 20.88 -22.15 -15.32
CA ARG A 297 21.99 -21.59 -14.54
C ARG A 297 23.19 -21.24 -15.40
N ALA A 298 23.54 -22.12 -16.35
CA ALA A 298 24.58 -21.84 -17.33
C ALA A 298 24.22 -20.60 -18.18
N ALA A 299 22.97 -20.49 -18.63
CA ALA A 299 22.50 -19.32 -19.37
C ALA A 299 22.59 -18.03 -18.54
N LEU A 300 22.22 -18.06 -17.25
CA LEU A 300 22.37 -16.91 -16.34
C LEU A 300 23.84 -16.55 -16.10
N ALA A 301 24.72 -17.55 -15.96
CA ALA A 301 26.16 -17.32 -15.83
C ALA A 301 26.77 -16.68 -17.08
N THR A 302 26.29 -17.07 -18.27
CA THR A 302 26.65 -16.44 -19.54
C THR A 302 26.12 -15.02 -19.62
N LEU A 303 24.85 -14.81 -19.26
CA LEU A 303 24.20 -13.50 -19.27
C LEU A 303 24.88 -12.52 -18.30
N ALA A 304 25.30 -12.99 -17.13
CA ALA A 304 26.03 -12.18 -16.16
C ALA A 304 27.43 -11.73 -16.65
N LYS A 305 28.03 -12.46 -17.60
CA LYS A 305 29.32 -12.12 -18.21
C LYS A 305 29.18 -11.19 -19.43
N ASP A 306 27.97 -11.07 -20.00
CA ASP A 306 27.73 -10.22 -21.15
C ASP A 306 27.84 -8.74 -20.76
N ARG A 307 28.75 -8.03 -21.43
CA ARG A 307 29.02 -6.60 -21.18
C ARG A 307 28.18 -5.67 -22.04
N ASN A 308 27.38 -6.21 -22.96
CA ASN A 308 26.53 -5.44 -23.87
C ASN A 308 25.16 -5.14 -23.27
N ILE A 309 24.79 -5.82 -22.19
CA ILE A 309 23.51 -5.65 -21.51
C ILE A 309 23.69 -5.08 -20.12
N VAL A 310 22.67 -4.37 -19.64
CA VAL A 310 22.58 -3.81 -18.30
C VAL A 310 21.30 -4.34 -17.67
N ILE A 311 21.43 -5.03 -16.53
CA ILE A 311 20.31 -5.58 -15.78
C ILE A 311 20.11 -4.74 -14.52
N ARG A 312 18.89 -4.23 -14.32
CA ARG A 312 18.52 -3.40 -13.15
C ARG A 312 17.17 -3.82 -12.60
N GLU A 313 16.96 -3.55 -11.32
CA GLU A 313 15.64 -3.64 -10.70
C GLU A 313 14.72 -2.56 -11.28
N SER A 314 13.45 -2.92 -11.50
CA SER A 314 12.42 -1.97 -11.91
C SER A 314 12.08 -1.02 -10.76
N ASP A 315 11.98 0.27 -11.06
CA ASP A 315 11.51 1.32 -10.14
C ASP A 315 10.14 0.97 -9.51
N LYS A 316 9.29 0.30 -10.30
CA LYS A 316 8.05 -0.31 -9.81
C LYS A 316 8.37 -1.76 -9.46
N GLY A 317 8.51 -2.04 -8.16
CA GLY A 317 9.00 -3.31 -7.65
C GLY A 317 8.30 -4.55 -8.20
N GLY A 318 9.04 -5.67 -8.19
CA GLY A 318 8.57 -6.98 -8.65
C GLY A 318 9.03 -7.39 -10.05
N ASN A 319 9.64 -6.47 -10.82
CA ASN A 319 10.14 -6.73 -12.17
C ASN A 319 11.64 -6.41 -12.31
N VAL A 320 12.27 -7.02 -13.32
CA VAL A 320 13.66 -6.76 -13.72
C VAL A 320 13.65 -6.15 -15.12
N VAL A 321 14.49 -5.13 -15.34
CA VAL A 321 14.65 -4.47 -16.63
C VAL A 321 15.99 -4.87 -17.23
N VAL A 322 15.96 -5.36 -18.47
CA VAL A 322 17.15 -5.68 -19.27
C VAL A 322 17.27 -4.63 -20.37
N LEU A 323 18.40 -3.95 -20.42
CA LEU A 323 18.66 -2.84 -21.33
C LEU A 323 19.89 -3.12 -22.17
N ASP A 324 19.88 -2.69 -23.43
CA ASP A 324 21.12 -2.56 -24.20
C ASP A 324 21.98 -1.45 -23.60
N LYS A 325 23.27 -1.74 -23.41
CA LYS A 325 24.20 -0.83 -22.75
C LYS A 325 24.46 0.43 -23.55
N ASN A 326 24.61 0.31 -24.86
CA ASN A 326 24.92 1.47 -25.71
C ASN A 326 23.73 2.43 -25.73
N HIS A 327 22.52 1.88 -25.88
CA HIS A 327 21.28 2.65 -25.80
C HIS A 327 21.10 3.30 -24.42
N TYR A 328 21.34 2.56 -23.33
CA TYR A 328 21.26 3.08 -21.97
C TYR A 328 22.22 4.26 -21.74
N LEU A 329 23.47 4.14 -22.22
CA LEU A 329 24.45 5.21 -22.13
C LEU A 329 24.05 6.42 -22.98
N HIS A 330 23.57 6.18 -24.20
CA HIS A 330 23.11 7.24 -25.10
C HIS A 330 21.97 8.05 -24.48
N GLU A 331 20.94 7.38 -23.95
CA GLU A 331 19.82 8.04 -23.27
C GLU A 331 20.26 8.77 -22.00
N GLY A 332 21.20 8.21 -21.24
CA GLY A 332 21.81 8.89 -20.09
C GLY A 332 22.49 10.20 -20.50
N VAL A 333 23.29 10.18 -21.56
CA VAL A 333 23.94 11.38 -22.10
C VAL A 333 22.92 12.37 -22.66
N ARG A 334 21.89 11.89 -23.36
CA ARG A 334 20.81 12.73 -23.91
C ARG A 334 20.08 13.49 -22.80
N HIS A 335 19.75 12.83 -21.68
CA HIS A 335 19.12 13.47 -20.53
C HIS A 335 20.05 14.48 -19.83
N LEU A 336 21.35 14.20 -19.74
CA LEU A 336 22.32 15.11 -19.13
C LEU A 336 22.66 16.32 -20.01
N ASN A 337 22.47 16.21 -21.33
CA ASN A 337 22.74 17.27 -22.29
C ASN A 337 21.53 18.21 -22.54
N VAL A 338 20.48 18.14 -21.71
CA VAL A 338 19.37 19.09 -21.79
C VAL A 338 19.87 20.50 -21.40
N PRO A 339 19.78 21.50 -22.30
CA PRO A 339 20.19 22.87 -22.01
C PRO A 339 19.45 23.41 -20.78
N ASP A 340 20.10 24.28 -20.01
CA ASP A 340 19.56 24.98 -18.84
C ASP A 340 19.25 24.11 -17.59
N CYS A 341 19.39 22.78 -17.65
CA CYS A 341 19.08 21.89 -16.51
C CYS A 341 20.31 21.42 -15.72
N TYR A 342 21.43 21.15 -16.40
CA TYR A 342 22.62 20.56 -15.78
C TYR A 342 23.89 21.36 -16.14
N VAL A 343 24.79 21.52 -15.16
CA VAL A 343 26.11 22.12 -15.36
C VAL A 343 27.17 21.05 -15.12
N LYS A 344 28.09 20.88 -16.08
CA LYS A 344 29.19 19.91 -15.96
C LYS A 344 30.09 20.30 -14.79
N ALA A 345 30.21 19.41 -13.81
CA ALA A 345 31.09 19.63 -12.67
C ALA A 345 32.56 19.66 -13.10
N LYS A 346 33.36 20.54 -12.47
CA LYS A 346 34.81 20.68 -12.74
C LYS A 346 35.63 19.49 -12.24
N GLN A 347 35.15 18.77 -11.22
CA GLN A 347 35.79 17.61 -10.63
C GLN A 347 34.74 16.56 -10.26
N SER A 348 35.05 15.28 -10.50
CA SER A 348 34.15 14.16 -10.19
C SER A 348 34.19 13.79 -8.70
N ASP A 349 33.36 14.44 -7.89
CA ASP A 349 33.24 14.17 -6.44
C ASP A 349 32.14 13.12 -6.12
N TRP A 350 31.96 12.13 -6.99
CA TRP A 350 30.85 11.16 -6.90
C TRP A 350 30.79 10.40 -5.56
N LYS A 351 31.94 10.17 -4.91
CA LYS A 351 32.04 9.52 -3.59
C LYS A 351 31.44 10.37 -2.46
N LYS A 352 31.60 11.70 -2.50
CA LYS A 352 31.00 12.62 -1.49
C LYS A 352 29.49 12.76 -1.73
N SER A 353 29.07 12.73 -2.98
CA SER A 353 27.65 12.78 -3.36
C SER A 353 26.87 11.58 -2.87
N ILE A 354 27.41 10.35 -2.99
CA ILE A 354 26.73 9.13 -2.51
C ILE A 354 26.45 9.20 -1.00
N ALA A 355 27.44 9.56 -0.18
CA ALA A 355 27.25 9.70 1.26
C ALA A 355 26.17 10.73 1.60
N LYS A 356 26.20 11.89 0.94
CA LYS A 356 25.19 12.95 1.12
C LYS A 356 23.78 12.52 0.71
N TYR A 357 23.63 11.78 -0.39
CA TYR A 357 22.31 11.28 -0.82
C TYR A 357 21.81 10.14 0.04
N HIS A 358 22.70 9.29 0.56
CA HIS A 358 22.34 8.25 1.51
C HIS A 358 21.79 8.89 2.80
N ASP A 359 22.48 9.87 3.37
CA ASP A 359 22.04 10.60 4.56
C ASP A 359 20.68 11.29 4.34
N MET A 360 20.48 11.96 3.19
CA MET A 360 19.20 12.62 2.82
C MET A 360 18.02 11.66 2.63
N LEU A 361 18.26 10.38 2.33
CA LEU A 361 17.21 9.38 2.11
C LEU A 361 16.90 8.58 3.39
N THR A 362 17.74 8.69 4.41
CA THR A 362 17.57 8.04 5.72
C THR A 362 17.02 8.97 6.81
N GLU A 363 16.92 10.28 6.56
CA GLU A 363 16.09 11.23 7.34
C GLU A 363 14.64 11.23 6.84
#